data_AF-A0A7K8B551-F1
#
_entry.id   AF-A0A7K8B551-F1
#
_cell.length_a   1.000
_cell.length_b   1.000
_cell.length_c   1.000
_cell.angle_alpha   90.00
_cell.angle_beta   90.00
_cell.angle_gamma   90.00
#
_symmetry.space_group_name_H-M   'P 1'
#
loop_
_entity.id
_entity.type
_entity.pdbx_description
1 polymer ?
#
loop_
_entity_poly.entity_id
_entity_poly.type
_entity_poly.pdbx_seq_one_letter_code
_entity_poly.pdbx_strand_id
1 'polypeptide(L)'
;MGPVSYSSETYDLSQVELSGYYEAENTTPSLEGYFCFNPASSVVGDQGDPFRKVFMPLIYLLMFVLGTLGNALVLVILERFKRSRTTTENFLFHLTLANLALLLTFPFSVVESLAGWVFGKFLCKILSAVHKINFYCSSMLLGCIAVDRYLAIVYAIHTYRKRRARSIHLTCTAVWLCSLLLTLPDLIFMEVWTDDSNRSICYFPEVGIDGNNAWLATRFLYHTVGFFVPLLVMCYCYVAIIRALCQSQRLQRQKAVRVAILVTGIFLLCWSPYHIVIFLNTLTKLEAFTKNCLLEDQLDTAIMVTEAIGFTHCCLNPILYAFIGVKFRNDFFRILQELGCISQETLQEILEVTRKGSGIESDNTTSISTF
;
A
#
# COMPACT_ATOMS: atom_id res chain seq x y z
N MET A 1 75.00 18.72 -21.23
CA MET A 1 74.52 19.14 -22.57
C MET A 1 73.68 18.00 -23.12
N GLY A 2 72.35 18.17 -23.19
CA GLY A 2 71.52 17.39 -24.12
C GLY A 2 71.56 18.03 -25.52
N PRO A 3 70.72 17.63 -26.49
CA PRO A 3 69.71 16.55 -26.48
C PRO A 3 69.86 15.59 -27.69
N VAL A 4 69.13 14.46 -27.71
CA VAL A 4 69.02 13.60 -28.90
C VAL A 4 67.57 13.45 -29.33
N SER A 5 67.43 13.47 -30.65
CA SER A 5 66.32 13.67 -31.57
C SER A 5 65.19 12.64 -31.53
N TYR A 6 64.01 13.14 -31.93
CA TYR A 6 62.80 12.40 -32.30
C TYR A 6 62.83 11.98 -33.78
N SER A 7 62.38 10.77 -34.10
CA SER A 7 61.56 10.49 -35.30
C SER A 7 60.79 9.19 -35.13
N SER A 8 59.51 9.26 -35.46
CA SER A 8 58.42 8.33 -35.20
C SER A 8 58.42 7.06 -36.05
N GLU A 9 57.87 5.97 -35.53
CA GLU A 9 57.16 4.95 -36.32
C GLU A 9 56.11 4.20 -35.47
N THR A 10 55.12 3.71 -36.19
CA THR A 10 53.74 3.31 -35.84
C THR A 10 53.60 2.12 -34.86
N TYR A 11 52.60 2.17 -33.96
CA TYR A 11 52.28 1.08 -33.02
C TYR A 11 51.38 0.02 -33.67
N ASP A 12 51.83 -1.23 -33.65
CA ASP A 12 51.00 -2.43 -33.79
C ASP A 12 51.16 -3.26 -32.51
N LEU A 13 50.05 -3.48 -31.79
CA LEU A 13 50.01 -4.13 -30.46
C LEU A 13 49.43 -5.53 -30.62
N SER A 14 50.21 -6.41 -31.25
CA SER A 14 50.07 -7.84 -31.10
C SER A 14 51.44 -8.41 -30.75
N GLN A 15 51.49 -9.27 -29.72
CA GLN A 15 52.67 -9.97 -29.18
C GLN A 15 53.42 -9.22 -28.05
N VAL A 16 52.98 -9.41 -26.80
CA VAL A 16 53.93 -9.60 -25.68
C VAL A 16 53.51 -10.84 -24.89
N GLU A 17 54.51 -11.68 -24.71
CA GLU A 17 54.57 -13.09 -24.34
C GLU A 17 53.85 -13.54 -23.07
N LEU A 18 53.44 -14.82 -23.17
CA LEU A 18 52.85 -15.69 -22.17
C LEU A 18 53.89 -16.77 -21.81
N SER A 19 54.47 -16.76 -20.60
CA SER A 19 54.81 -18.02 -19.90
C SER A 19 55.21 -17.78 -18.44
N GLY A 20 54.70 -18.62 -17.54
CA GLY A 20 55.46 -18.99 -16.33
C GLY A 20 54.82 -18.70 -14.99
N TYR A 21 53.66 -19.27 -14.67
CA TYR A 21 53.44 -19.93 -13.37
C TYR A 21 52.19 -20.83 -13.43
N TYR A 22 52.39 -22.11 -13.76
CA TYR A 22 51.44 -23.19 -13.48
C TYR A 22 52.05 -24.06 -12.38
N GLU A 23 51.55 -23.91 -11.15
CA GLU A 23 51.46 -25.03 -10.23
C GLU A 23 49.97 -25.24 -9.95
N ALA A 24 49.47 -26.39 -10.40
CA ALA A 24 48.09 -26.79 -10.33
C ALA A 24 47.79 -27.34 -8.93
N GLU A 25 46.95 -26.63 -8.18
CA GLU A 25 46.19 -27.22 -7.08
C GLU A 25 44.75 -27.45 -7.57
N ASN A 26 44.36 -28.73 -7.61
CA ASN A 26 43.02 -29.17 -8.00
C ASN A 26 42.00 -28.68 -6.98
N THR A 27 41.41 -27.52 -7.22
CA THR A 27 40.19 -27.10 -6.53
C THR A 27 39.21 -26.62 -7.59
N THR A 28 38.21 -27.45 -7.87
CA THR A 28 37.00 -27.05 -8.61
C THR A 28 36.49 -25.73 -8.03
N PRO A 29 36.29 -24.66 -8.82
CA PRO A 29 35.69 -23.45 -8.29
C PRO A 29 34.24 -23.78 -7.93
N SER A 30 33.95 -23.86 -6.63
CA SER A 30 32.59 -24.11 -6.16
C SER A 30 31.69 -22.97 -6.61
N LEU A 31 30.57 -23.34 -7.21
CA LEU A 31 29.45 -22.48 -7.59
C LEU A 31 28.69 -22.01 -6.32
N GLU A 32 29.40 -21.55 -5.29
CA GLU A 32 28.83 -21.15 -3.98
C GLU A 32 28.67 -19.62 -3.84
N GLY A 33 29.14 -18.83 -4.82
CA GLY A 33 29.18 -17.37 -4.70
C GLY A 33 27.90 -16.61 -5.09
N TYR A 34 26.83 -17.28 -5.54
CA TYR A 34 25.63 -16.61 -6.08
C TYR A 34 24.38 -16.71 -5.21
N PHE A 35 24.42 -17.50 -4.14
CA PHE A 35 23.32 -17.60 -3.18
C PHE A 35 23.89 -17.35 -1.79
N CYS A 36 23.25 -16.47 -1.01
CA CYS A 36 23.46 -16.41 0.43
C CYS A 36 22.97 -17.74 1.05
N PHE A 37 23.77 -18.79 0.92
CA PHE A 37 23.56 -20.04 1.64
C PHE A 37 24.20 -19.87 3.01
N ASN A 38 23.38 -19.78 4.04
CA ASN A 38 23.88 -19.66 5.41
C ASN A 38 24.08 -21.07 6.00
N PRO A 39 25.31 -21.58 6.20
CA PRO A 39 25.50 -22.85 6.90
C PRO A 39 25.05 -22.79 8.38
N ALA A 40 24.70 -21.63 8.93
CA ALA A 40 24.04 -21.54 10.24
C ALA A 40 22.53 -21.82 10.18
N SER A 41 21.88 -21.75 9.00
CA SER A 41 20.49 -22.18 8.84
C SER A 41 20.35 -23.70 8.65
N SER A 42 21.46 -24.43 8.41
CA SER A 42 21.45 -25.90 8.44
C SER A 42 21.68 -26.50 9.84
N VAL A 43 22.17 -25.71 10.81
CA VAL A 43 22.32 -26.14 12.22
C VAL A 43 21.11 -25.74 13.08
N VAL A 44 20.29 -24.79 12.62
CA VAL A 44 18.91 -24.60 13.10
C VAL A 44 18.00 -25.39 12.17
N GLY A 45 18.03 -26.72 12.30
CA GLY A 45 17.22 -27.60 11.47
C GLY A 45 15.75 -27.19 11.49
N ASP A 46 15.14 -27.04 10.32
CA ASP A 46 13.72 -27.16 9.94
C ASP A 46 12.62 -26.86 11.00
N GLN A 47 12.93 -26.01 11.98
CA GLN A 47 11.93 -25.32 12.78
C GLN A 47 11.69 -24.01 12.06
N GLY A 48 10.97 -24.10 10.93
CA GLY A 48 10.56 -22.91 10.20
C GLY A 48 10.02 -21.88 11.20
N ASP A 49 10.69 -20.73 11.22
CA ASP A 49 10.55 -19.68 12.23
C ASP A 49 9.10 -19.62 12.78
N PRO A 50 8.88 -19.88 14.08
CA PRO A 50 7.53 -19.89 14.66
C PRO A 50 6.80 -18.57 14.38
N PHE A 51 7.54 -17.48 14.16
CA PHE A 51 6.99 -16.23 13.67
C PHE A 51 6.30 -16.38 12.30
N ARG A 52 6.97 -16.94 11.29
CA ARG A 52 6.38 -17.16 9.94
C ARG A 52 5.26 -18.20 9.95
N LYS A 53 5.41 -19.29 10.72
CA LYS A 53 4.44 -20.40 10.73
C LYS A 53 3.24 -20.19 11.65
N VAL A 54 3.31 -19.27 12.61
CA VAL A 54 2.21 -19.02 13.58
C VAL A 54 1.73 -17.57 13.51
N PHE A 55 2.63 -16.60 13.68
CA PHE A 55 2.23 -15.20 13.82
C PHE A 55 1.63 -14.61 12.53
N MET A 56 2.26 -14.87 11.37
CA MET A 56 1.75 -14.38 10.07
C MET A 56 0.36 -14.92 9.71
N PRO A 57 0.11 -16.25 9.74
CA PRO A 57 -1.24 -16.80 9.54
C PRO A 57 -2.30 -16.19 10.45
N LEU A 58 -1.99 -16.00 11.74
CA LEU A 58 -2.93 -15.44 12.70
C LEU A 58 -3.30 -13.99 12.35
N ILE A 59 -2.32 -13.18 11.93
CA ILE A 59 -2.57 -11.81 11.47
C ILE A 59 -3.44 -11.81 10.21
N TYR A 60 -3.11 -12.61 9.20
CA TYR A 60 -3.89 -12.68 7.96
C TYR A 60 -5.33 -13.15 8.22
N LEU A 61 -5.52 -14.12 9.11
CA LEU A 61 -6.85 -14.58 9.52
C LEU A 61 -7.63 -13.47 10.25
N LEU A 62 -6.98 -12.76 11.17
CA LEU A 62 -7.60 -11.64 11.89
C LEU A 62 -8.00 -10.52 10.93
N MET A 63 -7.12 -10.16 10.00
CA MET A 63 -7.40 -9.17 8.95
C MET A 63 -8.55 -9.63 8.07
N PHE A 64 -8.56 -10.89 7.64
CA PHE A 64 -9.64 -11.45 6.86
C PHE A 64 -10.98 -11.30 7.57
N VAL A 65 -11.10 -11.76 8.82
CA VAL A 65 -12.36 -11.71 9.57
C VAL A 65 -12.80 -10.28 9.84
N LEU A 66 -11.95 -9.47 10.49
CA LEU A 66 -12.32 -8.10 10.89
C LEU A 66 -12.48 -7.17 9.68
N GLY A 67 -11.56 -7.28 8.73
CA GLY A 67 -11.55 -6.45 7.53
C GLY A 67 -12.73 -6.75 6.62
N THR A 68 -13.08 -8.03 6.39
CA THR A 68 -14.24 -8.37 5.54
C THR A 68 -15.55 -7.94 6.19
N LEU A 69 -15.76 -8.23 7.48
CA LEU A 69 -16.95 -7.77 8.22
C LEU A 69 -17.09 -6.25 8.16
N GLY A 70 -16.01 -5.51 8.46
CA GLY A 70 -16.01 -4.04 8.46
C GLY A 70 -16.27 -3.46 7.06
N ASN A 71 -15.53 -3.90 6.04
CA ASN A 71 -15.67 -3.34 4.69
C ASN A 71 -16.98 -3.80 4.02
N ALA A 72 -17.49 -5.00 4.31
CA ALA A 72 -18.79 -5.45 3.83
C ALA A 72 -19.92 -4.60 4.43
N LEU A 73 -19.84 -4.30 5.74
CA LEU A 73 -20.79 -3.39 6.38
C LEU A 73 -20.79 -2.01 5.73
N VAL A 74 -19.60 -1.45 5.47
CA VAL A 74 -19.48 -0.16 4.78
C VAL A 74 -20.09 -0.23 3.38
N LEU A 75 -19.80 -1.31 2.63
CA LEU A 75 -20.35 -1.51 1.29
C LEU A 75 -21.89 -1.58 1.31
N VAL A 76 -22.48 -2.32 2.25
CA VAL A 76 -23.93 -2.45 2.42
C VAL A 76 -24.57 -1.09 2.72
N ILE A 77 -24.01 -0.33 3.67
CA ILE A 77 -24.50 1.01 4.01
C ILE A 77 -24.46 1.92 2.78
N LEU A 78 -23.33 1.95 2.09
CA LEU A 78 -23.18 2.78 0.89
C LEU A 78 -24.21 2.36 -0.17
N GLU A 79 -24.41 1.06 -0.43
CA GLU A 79 -25.34 0.57 -1.45
C GLU A 79 -26.80 0.85 -1.11
N ARG A 80 -27.19 0.70 0.15
CA ARG A 80 -28.52 1.05 0.64
C ARG A 80 -28.85 2.53 0.39
N PHE A 81 -27.89 3.42 0.67
CA PHE A 81 -28.07 4.87 0.56
C PHE A 81 -27.46 5.47 -0.72
N LYS A 82 -27.37 4.68 -1.80
CA LYS A 82 -26.70 5.09 -3.05
C LYS A 82 -27.23 6.38 -3.67
N ARG A 83 -28.53 6.64 -3.55
CA ARG A 83 -29.19 7.84 -4.11
C ARG A 83 -28.80 9.13 -3.38
N SER A 84 -28.33 9.02 -2.14
CA SER A 84 -27.88 10.13 -1.29
C SER A 84 -26.36 10.13 -1.05
N ARG A 85 -25.61 9.36 -1.84
CA ARG A 85 -24.14 9.37 -1.76
C ARG A 85 -23.59 10.74 -2.18
N THR A 86 -22.77 11.27 -1.31
CA THR A 86 -21.86 12.36 -1.60
C THR A 86 -20.73 11.88 -2.52
N THR A 87 -20.02 12.83 -3.12
CA THR A 87 -18.86 12.52 -3.95
C THR A 87 -17.78 11.74 -3.21
N THR A 88 -17.48 12.10 -1.97
CA THR A 88 -16.50 11.35 -1.16
C THR A 88 -16.97 9.93 -0.91
N GLU A 89 -18.26 9.70 -0.66
CA GLU A 89 -18.82 8.36 -0.47
C GLU A 89 -18.72 7.48 -1.73
N ASN A 90 -18.69 8.07 -2.94
CA ASN A 90 -18.39 7.31 -4.15
C ASN A 90 -16.93 6.86 -4.22
N PHE A 91 -15.96 7.70 -3.83
CA PHE A 91 -14.56 7.26 -3.71
C PHE A 91 -14.40 6.19 -2.62
N LEU A 92 -15.07 6.37 -1.47
CA LEU A 92 -15.09 5.37 -0.40
C LEU A 92 -15.68 4.04 -0.85
N PHE A 93 -16.71 4.06 -1.71
CA PHE A 93 -17.26 2.83 -2.30
C PHE A 93 -16.20 2.06 -3.09
N HIS A 94 -15.47 2.72 -4.01
CA HIS A 94 -14.40 2.05 -4.75
C HIS A 94 -13.23 1.62 -3.85
N LEU A 95 -12.93 2.38 -2.80
CA LEU A 95 -11.93 2.00 -1.80
C LEU A 95 -12.34 0.72 -1.07
N THR A 96 -13.62 0.60 -0.67
CA THR A 96 -14.14 -0.60 0.00
C THR A 96 -14.14 -1.82 -0.92
N LEU A 97 -14.40 -1.64 -2.22
CA LEU A 97 -14.29 -2.72 -3.20
C LEU A 97 -12.84 -3.20 -3.34
N ALA A 98 -11.88 -2.27 -3.45
CA ALA A 98 -10.46 -2.62 -3.51
C ALA A 98 -10.00 -3.34 -2.22
N ASN A 99 -10.46 -2.90 -1.05
CA ASN A 99 -10.15 -3.52 0.23
C ASN A 99 -10.72 -4.94 0.33
N LEU A 100 -11.98 -5.14 -0.07
CA LEU A 100 -12.59 -6.47 -0.07
C LEU A 100 -11.86 -7.42 -1.02
N ALA A 101 -11.44 -6.95 -2.20
CA ALA A 101 -10.64 -7.76 -3.11
C ALA A 101 -9.31 -8.21 -2.47
N LEU A 102 -8.58 -7.31 -1.80
CA LEU A 102 -7.37 -7.64 -1.03
C LEU A 102 -7.68 -8.66 0.07
N LEU A 103 -8.70 -8.40 0.88
CA LEU A 103 -9.04 -9.23 2.03
C LEU A 103 -9.35 -10.68 1.62
N LEU A 104 -10.03 -10.88 0.49
CA LEU A 104 -10.33 -12.21 -0.06
C LEU A 104 -9.07 -13.01 -0.46
N THR A 105 -7.90 -12.37 -0.58
CA THR A 105 -6.63 -13.06 -0.85
C THR A 105 -5.98 -13.65 0.42
N PHE A 106 -6.29 -13.14 1.60
CA PHE A 106 -5.62 -13.56 2.84
C PHE A 106 -5.79 -15.03 3.24
N PRO A 107 -6.92 -15.72 2.98
CA PRO A 107 -6.99 -17.16 3.17
C PRO A 107 -5.91 -17.93 2.37
N PHE A 108 -5.53 -17.45 1.19
CA PHE A 108 -4.46 -18.04 0.40
C PHE A 108 -3.09 -17.78 1.04
N SER A 109 -2.85 -16.57 1.54
CA SER A 109 -1.62 -16.23 2.28
C SER A 109 -1.45 -17.04 3.58
N VAL A 110 -2.57 -17.39 4.24
CA VAL A 110 -2.56 -18.32 5.39
C VAL A 110 -2.08 -19.70 4.96
N VAL A 111 -2.62 -20.26 3.88
CA VAL A 111 -2.20 -21.57 3.37
C VAL A 111 -0.75 -21.54 2.91
N GLU A 112 -0.32 -20.47 2.23
CA GLU A 112 1.08 -20.29 1.82
C GLU A 112 2.05 -20.30 3.01
N SER A 113 1.68 -19.62 4.10
CA SER A 113 2.50 -19.58 5.32
C SER A 113 2.65 -20.97 5.96
N LEU A 114 1.60 -21.79 5.92
CA LEU A 114 1.55 -23.11 6.56
C LEU A 114 2.14 -24.24 5.69
N ALA A 115 1.83 -24.24 4.39
CA ALA A 115 2.09 -25.36 3.48
C ALA A 115 2.92 -24.97 2.24
N GLY A 116 3.27 -23.69 2.08
CA GLY A 116 3.83 -23.18 0.82
C GLY A 116 2.77 -22.93 -0.25
N TRP A 117 3.23 -22.47 -1.41
CA TRP A 117 2.37 -22.06 -2.50
C TRP A 117 1.85 -23.26 -3.33
N VAL A 118 0.63 -23.71 -3.04
CA VAL A 118 0.03 -24.90 -3.70
C VAL A 118 -0.98 -24.57 -4.80
N PHE A 119 -1.23 -23.29 -5.08
CA PHE A 119 -2.34 -22.83 -5.94
C PHE A 119 -1.96 -22.68 -7.42
N GLY A 120 -0.72 -23.01 -7.77
CA GLY A 120 -0.21 -22.92 -9.14
C GLY A 120 0.04 -21.49 -9.62
N LYS A 121 0.57 -21.37 -10.83
CA LYS A 121 1.06 -20.12 -11.41
C LYS A 121 -0.03 -19.08 -11.69
N PHE A 122 -1.23 -19.53 -12.08
CA PHE A 122 -2.34 -18.62 -12.38
C PHE A 122 -2.75 -17.80 -11.16
N LEU A 123 -3.00 -18.46 -10.02
CA LEU A 123 -3.36 -17.75 -8.80
C LEU A 123 -2.19 -16.93 -8.25
N CYS A 124 -0.93 -17.33 -8.46
CA CYS A 124 0.23 -16.56 -8.01
C CYS A 124 0.23 -15.18 -8.67
N LYS A 125 0.08 -15.15 -10.00
CA LYS A 125 -0.03 -13.90 -10.77
C LYS A 125 -1.23 -13.06 -10.34
N ILE A 126 -2.42 -13.66 -10.20
CA ILE A 126 -3.64 -12.92 -9.89
C ILE A 126 -3.63 -12.36 -8.47
N LEU A 127 -3.26 -13.15 -7.46
CA LEU A 127 -3.29 -12.69 -6.06
C LEU A 127 -2.23 -11.61 -5.81
N SER A 128 -1.01 -11.75 -6.35
CA SER A 128 0.01 -10.71 -6.27
C SER A 128 -0.39 -9.43 -6.99
N ALA A 129 -1.07 -9.53 -8.13
CA ALA A 129 -1.65 -8.38 -8.80
C ALA A 129 -2.74 -7.70 -7.95
N VAL A 130 -3.62 -8.47 -7.31
CA VAL A 130 -4.66 -7.92 -6.41
C VAL A 130 -4.04 -7.14 -5.25
N HIS A 131 -2.95 -7.63 -4.64
CA HIS A 131 -2.22 -6.90 -3.59
C HIS A 131 -1.77 -5.52 -4.06
N LYS A 132 -1.10 -5.45 -5.22
CA LYS A 132 -0.61 -4.18 -5.77
C LYS A 132 -1.73 -3.28 -6.30
N ILE A 133 -2.77 -3.85 -6.93
CA ILE A 133 -3.95 -3.09 -7.37
C ILE A 133 -4.61 -2.44 -6.16
N ASN A 134 -4.76 -3.15 -5.03
CA ASN A 134 -5.30 -2.56 -3.80
C ASN A 134 -4.48 -1.35 -3.37
N PHE A 135 -3.15 -1.48 -3.32
CA PHE A 135 -2.28 -0.38 -2.91
C PHE A 135 -2.42 0.84 -3.83
N TYR A 136 -2.25 0.66 -5.15
CA TYR A 136 -2.36 1.75 -6.12
C TYR A 136 -3.76 2.40 -6.11
N CYS A 137 -4.82 1.60 -6.13
CA CYS A 137 -6.20 2.09 -6.06
C CYS A 137 -6.42 2.89 -4.77
N SER A 138 -6.02 2.35 -3.62
CA SER A 138 -6.25 2.99 -2.32
C SER A 138 -5.52 4.32 -2.22
N SER A 139 -4.25 4.35 -2.61
CA SER A 139 -3.43 5.56 -2.61
C SER A 139 -4.00 6.66 -3.52
N MET A 140 -4.33 6.30 -4.77
CA MET A 140 -4.90 7.24 -5.74
C MET A 140 -6.30 7.72 -5.32
N LEU A 141 -7.15 6.84 -4.77
CA LEU A 141 -8.49 7.22 -4.28
C LEU A 141 -8.40 8.19 -3.09
N LEU A 142 -7.45 7.99 -2.16
CA LEU A 142 -7.20 8.93 -1.07
C LEU A 142 -6.70 10.29 -1.58
N GLY A 143 -5.82 10.28 -2.59
CA GLY A 143 -5.44 11.49 -3.33
C GLY A 143 -6.65 12.20 -3.94
N CYS A 144 -7.53 11.46 -4.61
CA CYS A 144 -8.76 12.01 -5.18
C CYS A 144 -9.70 12.59 -4.11
N ILE A 145 -9.81 11.94 -2.94
CA ILE A 145 -10.58 12.46 -1.80
C ILE A 145 -9.97 13.78 -1.30
N ALA A 146 -8.64 13.87 -1.17
CA ALA A 146 -7.97 15.09 -0.75
C ALA A 146 -8.21 16.25 -1.74
N VAL A 147 -8.08 15.99 -3.05
CA VAL A 147 -8.37 16.97 -4.11
C VAL A 147 -9.84 17.39 -4.10
N ASP A 148 -10.77 16.45 -3.97
CA ASP A 148 -12.22 16.75 -3.93
C ASP A 148 -12.57 17.65 -2.73
N ARG A 149 -11.97 17.41 -1.56
CA ARG A 149 -12.14 18.27 -0.38
C ARG A 149 -11.51 19.64 -0.59
N TYR A 150 -10.32 19.70 -1.19
CA TYR A 150 -9.62 20.94 -1.50
C TYR A 150 -10.46 21.83 -2.44
N LEU A 151 -10.92 21.29 -3.57
CA LEU A 151 -11.74 22.02 -4.53
C LEU A 151 -13.07 22.50 -3.92
N ALA A 152 -13.69 21.69 -3.06
CA ALA A 152 -14.95 22.04 -2.41
C ALA A 152 -14.82 23.18 -1.39
N ILE A 153 -13.67 23.30 -0.71
CA ILE A 153 -13.47 24.24 0.40
C ILE A 153 -12.74 25.50 -0.03
N VAL A 154 -11.61 25.34 -0.74
CA VAL A 154 -10.73 26.47 -1.07
C VAL A 154 -11.29 27.28 -2.24
N TYR A 155 -11.79 26.61 -3.27
CA TYR A 155 -12.32 27.28 -4.46
C TYR A 155 -13.84 27.39 -4.50
N ALA A 156 -14.56 26.74 -3.56
CA ALA A 156 -16.02 26.77 -3.44
C ALA A 156 -16.77 26.63 -4.80
N ILE A 157 -16.23 25.82 -5.72
CA ILE A 157 -16.59 25.87 -7.15
C ILE A 157 -18.06 25.43 -7.33
N HIS A 158 -18.96 26.40 -7.47
CA HIS A 158 -20.39 26.16 -7.70
C HIS A 158 -20.65 25.44 -9.04
N THR A 159 -19.82 25.69 -10.05
CA THR A 159 -19.89 25.04 -11.37
C THR A 159 -19.53 23.55 -11.32
N TYR A 160 -18.73 23.13 -10.33
CA TYR A 160 -18.31 21.73 -10.13
C TYR A 160 -19.46 20.85 -9.64
N ARG A 161 -20.47 21.42 -8.96
CA ARG A 161 -21.64 20.67 -8.46
C ARG A 161 -22.51 20.05 -9.56
N LYS A 162 -22.65 20.68 -10.73
CA LYS A 162 -23.52 20.20 -11.83
C LYS A 162 -22.88 19.12 -12.71
N ARG A 163 -21.55 19.11 -12.90
CA ARG A 163 -20.82 18.09 -13.69
C ARG A 163 -20.19 16.97 -12.84
N ARG A 164 -20.43 17.00 -11.53
CA ARG A 164 -19.74 16.21 -10.50
C ARG A 164 -19.86 14.69 -10.69
N ALA A 165 -21.06 14.18 -10.94
CA ALA A 165 -21.30 12.73 -10.98
C ALA A 165 -20.55 12.03 -12.12
N ARG A 166 -20.64 12.55 -13.36
CA ARG A 166 -19.92 11.99 -14.53
C ARG A 166 -18.40 12.07 -14.35
N SER A 167 -17.90 13.19 -13.81
CA SER A 167 -16.47 13.35 -13.53
C SER A 167 -15.95 12.28 -12.56
N ILE A 168 -16.71 11.95 -11.50
CA ILE A 168 -16.29 10.95 -10.51
C ILE A 168 -16.22 9.56 -11.12
N HIS A 169 -17.23 9.14 -11.87
CA HIS A 169 -17.21 7.81 -12.50
C HIS A 169 -16.04 7.67 -13.47
N LEU A 170 -15.74 8.73 -14.23
CA LEU A 170 -14.57 8.77 -15.11
C LEU A 170 -13.26 8.69 -14.30
N THR A 171 -13.14 9.47 -13.23
CA THR A 171 -11.95 9.46 -12.36
C THR A 171 -11.74 8.09 -11.71
N CYS A 172 -12.78 7.48 -11.12
CA CYS A 172 -12.67 6.15 -10.53
C CYS A 172 -12.28 5.11 -11.57
N THR A 173 -12.91 5.14 -12.76
CA THR A 173 -12.55 4.22 -13.86
C THR A 173 -11.10 4.40 -14.26
N ALA A 174 -10.61 5.64 -14.37
CA ALA A 174 -9.22 5.93 -14.66
C ALA A 174 -8.28 5.39 -13.56
N VAL A 175 -8.62 5.54 -12.28
CA VAL A 175 -7.84 4.97 -11.17
C VAL A 175 -7.72 3.45 -11.27
N TRP A 176 -8.81 2.75 -11.56
CA TRP A 176 -8.79 1.29 -11.75
C TRP A 176 -7.93 0.88 -12.95
N LEU A 177 -8.09 1.56 -14.09
CA LEU A 177 -7.29 1.28 -15.29
C LEU A 177 -5.81 1.57 -15.07
N CYS A 178 -5.46 2.68 -14.42
CA CYS A 178 -4.08 3.00 -14.07
C CYS A 178 -3.49 1.95 -13.11
N SER A 179 -4.25 1.51 -12.12
CA SER A 179 -3.77 0.49 -11.16
C SER A 179 -3.56 -0.87 -11.83
N LEU A 180 -4.45 -1.25 -12.75
CA LEU A 180 -4.27 -2.45 -13.58
C LEU A 180 -3.05 -2.33 -14.50
N LEU A 181 -2.85 -1.17 -15.13
CA LEU A 181 -1.71 -0.92 -16.01
C LEU A 181 -0.38 -1.01 -15.25
N LEU A 182 -0.30 -0.42 -14.05
CA LEU A 182 0.89 -0.43 -13.21
C LEU A 182 1.23 -1.83 -12.66
N THR A 183 0.26 -2.75 -12.64
CA THR A 183 0.44 -4.13 -12.16
C THR A 183 0.64 -5.16 -13.28
N LEU A 184 0.68 -4.71 -14.55
CA LEU A 184 0.98 -5.60 -15.68
C LEU A 184 2.32 -6.34 -15.53
N PRO A 185 3.43 -5.72 -15.06
CA PRO A 185 4.68 -6.45 -14.88
C PRO A 185 4.50 -7.68 -13.97
N ASP A 186 3.78 -7.55 -12.85
CA ASP A 186 3.49 -8.68 -11.96
C ASP A 186 2.69 -9.78 -12.65
N LEU A 187 1.66 -9.42 -13.43
CA LEU A 187 0.88 -10.39 -14.18
C LEU A 187 1.74 -11.15 -15.20
N ILE A 188 2.73 -10.50 -15.80
CA ILE A 188 3.61 -11.11 -16.81
C ILE A 188 4.72 -11.93 -16.17
N PHE A 189 5.40 -11.40 -15.15
CA PHE A 189 6.67 -11.94 -14.65
C PHE A 189 6.53 -12.80 -13.39
N MET A 190 5.46 -12.72 -12.60
CA MET A 190 5.34 -13.56 -11.39
C MET A 190 5.36 -15.06 -11.75
N GLU A 191 6.17 -15.82 -11.01
CA GLU A 191 6.42 -17.25 -11.22
C GLU A 191 6.29 -18.04 -9.92
N VAL A 192 6.26 -19.36 -10.05
CA VAL A 192 6.32 -20.30 -8.91
C VAL A 192 7.64 -21.05 -8.97
N TRP A 193 8.40 -20.98 -7.89
CA TRP A 193 9.61 -21.78 -7.70
C TRP A 193 9.39 -22.81 -6.60
N THR A 194 10.01 -23.98 -6.73
CA THR A 194 9.92 -25.06 -5.75
C THR A 194 11.32 -25.40 -5.28
N ASP A 195 11.50 -25.42 -3.97
CA ASP A 195 12.77 -25.77 -3.33
C ASP A 195 12.98 -27.29 -3.26
N ASP A 196 14.19 -27.68 -2.85
CA ASP A 196 14.58 -29.08 -2.71
C ASP A 196 13.77 -29.84 -1.64
N SER A 197 13.15 -29.12 -0.69
CA SER A 197 12.20 -29.65 0.30
C SER A 197 10.77 -29.81 -0.24
N ASN A 198 10.57 -29.67 -1.56
CA ASN A 198 9.28 -29.76 -2.23
C ASN A 198 8.26 -28.70 -1.74
N ARG A 199 8.76 -27.58 -1.23
CA ARG A 199 7.95 -26.43 -0.84
C ARG A 199 8.04 -25.36 -1.93
N SER A 200 6.88 -24.91 -2.39
CA SER A 200 6.80 -23.89 -3.44
C SER A 200 6.59 -22.49 -2.87
N ILE A 201 7.08 -21.47 -3.57
CA ILE A 201 6.85 -20.04 -3.29
C ILE A 201 6.40 -19.31 -4.56
N CYS A 202 5.56 -18.29 -4.39
CA CYS A 202 5.21 -17.34 -5.44
C CYS A 202 6.16 -16.14 -5.40
N TYR A 203 6.90 -15.87 -6.47
CA TYR A 203 7.95 -14.85 -6.45
C TYR A 203 8.07 -14.09 -7.78
N PHE A 204 8.69 -12.92 -7.72
CA PHE A 204 9.05 -12.12 -8.90
C PHE A 204 10.50 -12.48 -9.30
N PRO A 205 10.75 -13.03 -10.51
CA PRO A 205 12.09 -13.37 -10.96
C PRO A 205 12.98 -12.13 -11.11
N GLU A 206 14.14 -12.16 -10.45
CA GLU A 206 15.15 -11.10 -10.51
C GLU A 206 16.32 -11.47 -11.46
N VAL A 207 16.20 -12.60 -12.17
CA VAL A 207 17.26 -13.17 -13.00
C VAL A 207 17.02 -12.85 -14.47
N GLY A 208 18.11 -12.55 -15.19
CA GLY A 208 18.08 -12.16 -16.60
C GLY A 208 17.79 -10.67 -16.80
N ILE A 209 18.15 -10.16 -17.98
CA ILE A 209 18.06 -8.72 -18.31
C ILE A 209 16.62 -8.23 -18.18
N ASP A 210 15.66 -8.98 -18.74
CA ASP A 210 14.26 -8.59 -18.73
C ASP A 210 13.64 -8.66 -17.31
N GLY A 211 13.97 -9.70 -16.54
CA GLY A 211 13.48 -9.88 -15.17
C GLY A 211 14.00 -8.79 -14.22
N ASN A 212 15.31 -8.52 -14.24
CA ASN A 212 15.92 -7.48 -13.40
C ASN A 212 15.39 -6.09 -13.75
N ASN A 213 15.27 -5.76 -15.04
CA ASN A 213 14.71 -4.48 -15.47
C ASN A 213 13.24 -4.34 -15.08
N ALA A 214 12.43 -5.39 -15.26
CA ALA A 214 11.02 -5.39 -14.88
C ALA A 214 10.85 -5.25 -13.36
N TRP A 215 11.67 -5.94 -12.57
CA TRP A 215 11.69 -5.85 -11.12
C TRP A 215 12.02 -4.42 -10.65
N LEU A 216 13.08 -3.82 -11.19
CA LEU A 216 13.51 -2.47 -10.82
C LEU A 216 12.47 -1.42 -11.22
N ALA A 217 11.93 -1.53 -12.44
CA ALA A 217 10.87 -0.65 -12.93
C ALA A 217 9.62 -0.76 -12.04
N THR A 218 9.21 -1.98 -11.68
CA THR A 218 8.06 -2.21 -10.81
C THR A 218 8.28 -1.60 -9.43
N ARG A 219 9.45 -1.80 -8.82
CA ARG A 219 9.80 -1.18 -7.52
C ARG A 219 9.81 0.34 -7.59
N PHE A 220 10.41 0.91 -8.64
CA PHE A 220 10.44 2.35 -8.85
C PHE A 220 9.03 2.93 -8.99
N LEU A 221 8.18 2.32 -9.80
CA LEU A 221 6.78 2.73 -9.98
C LEU A 221 5.97 2.57 -8.68
N TYR A 222 6.21 1.50 -7.92
CA TYR A 222 5.57 1.25 -6.62
C TYR A 222 5.89 2.36 -5.61
N HIS A 223 7.16 2.79 -5.55
CA HIS A 223 7.57 3.91 -4.70
C HIS A 223 7.05 5.27 -5.17
N THR A 224 7.24 5.57 -6.46
CA THR A 224 7.01 6.92 -6.98
C THR A 224 5.53 7.17 -7.21
N VAL A 225 4.90 6.36 -8.06
CA VAL A 225 3.49 6.53 -8.45
C VAL A 225 2.56 6.05 -7.35
N GLY A 226 2.94 5.00 -6.62
CA GLY A 226 2.11 4.43 -5.57
C GLY A 226 2.18 5.17 -4.23
N PHE A 227 3.34 5.71 -3.85
CA PHE A 227 3.52 6.34 -2.53
C PHE A 227 3.81 7.84 -2.60
N PHE A 228 4.91 8.25 -3.24
CA PHE A 228 5.36 9.64 -3.19
C PHE A 228 4.45 10.63 -3.90
N VAL A 229 3.98 10.33 -5.12
CA VAL A 229 3.10 11.23 -5.87
C VAL A 229 1.77 11.46 -5.12
N PRO A 230 1.05 10.41 -4.67
CA PRO A 230 -0.14 10.58 -3.85
C PRO A 230 0.15 11.33 -2.55
N LEU A 231 1.25 11.03 -1.86
CA LEU A 231 1.67 11.74 -0.65
C LEU A 231 1.82 13.24 -0.90
N LEU A 232 2.54 13.65 -1.93
CA LEU A 232 2.75 15.06 -2.27
C LEU A 232 1.43 15.77 -2.57
N VAL A 233 0.55 15.14 -3.36
CA VAL A 233 -0.79 15.67 -3.68
C VAL A 233 -1.62 15.84 -2.40
N MET A 234 -1.66 14.82 -1.56
CA MET A 234 -2.42 14.84 -0.30
C MET A 234 -1.88 15.91 0.66
N CYS A 235 -0.57 15.98 0.85
CA CYS A 235 0.09 16.99 1.68
C CYS A 235 -0.24 18.40 1.20
N TYR A 236 -0.08 18.68 -0.10
CA TYR A 236 -0.43 19.99 -0.66
C TYR A 236 -1.90 20.34 -0.40
N CYS A 237 -2.82 19.42 -0.70
CA CYS A 237 -4.25 19.64 -0.53
C CYS A 237 -4.60 19.92 0.94
N TYR A 238 -4.10 19.12 1.88
CA TYR A 238 -4.43 19.29 3.30
C TYR A 238 -3.80 20.54 3.89
N VAL A 239 -2.55 20.87 3.53
CA VAL A 239 -1.93 22.12 3.97
C VAL A 239 -2.75 23.32 3.49
N ALA A 240 -3.21 23.31 2.23
CA ALA A 240 -4.05 24.39 1.70
C ALA A 240 -5.44 24.45 2.38
N ILE A 241 -6.07 23.30 2.61
CA ILE A 241 -7.36 23.20 3.34
C ILE A 241 -7.21 23.75 4.76
N ILE A 242 -6.17 23.34 5.49
CA ILE A 242 -5.92 23.78 6.87
C ILE A 242 -5.74 25.29 6.90
N ARG A 243 -4.95 25.87 5.99
CA ARG A 243 -4.77 27.33 5.90
C ARG A 243 -6.10 28.06 5.68
N ALA A 244 -6.91 27.61 4.73
CA ALA A 244 -8.21 28.22 4.44
C ALA A 244 -9.21 28.09 5.61
N LEU A 245 -9.17 26.96 6.34
CA LEU A 245 -10.06 26.72 7.48
C LEU A 245 -9.62 27.46 8.74
N CYS A 246 -8.32 27.65 8.95
CA CYS A 246 -7.79 28.48 10.04
C CYS A 246 -8.15 29.96 9.83
N GLN A 247 -8.02 30.47 8.60
CA GLN A 247 -8.42 31.85 8.27
C GLN A 247 -9.91 32.12 8.50
N SER A 248 -10.76 31.11 8.32
CA SER A 248 -12.21 31.22 8.49
C SER A 248 -12.74 30.75 9.86
N GLN A 249 -11.86 30.33 10.78
CA GLN A 249 -12.20 29.74 12.10
C GLN A 249 -13.21 28.57 12.02
N ARG A 250 -13.20 27.81 10.91
CA ARG A 250 -14.20 26.74 10.64
C ARG A 250 -13.65 25.33 10.69
N LEU A 251 -12.40 25.14 11.12
CA LEU A 251 -11.72 23.84 11.09
C LEU A 251 -12.47 22.75 11.88
N GLN A 252 -12.92 23.04 13.11
CA GLN A 252 -13.63 22.05 13.94
C GLN A 252 -15.02 21.68 13.40
N ARG A 253 -15.66 22.61 12.65
CA ARG A 253 -16.97 22.38 12.04
C ARG A 253 -16.91 21.45 10.82
N GLN A 254 -15.73 21.20 10.24
CA GLN A 254 -15.56 20.39 9.03
C GLN A 254 -15.21 18.93 9.35
N LYS A 255 -16.14 18.21 10.00
CA LYS A 255 -15.96 16.80 10.40
C LYS A 255 -15.50 15.88 9.24
N ALA A 256 -15.99 16.12 8.02
CA ALA A 256 -15.58 15.37 6.82
C ALA A 256 -14.09 15.57 6.45
N VAL A 257 -13.53 16.76 6.68
CA VAL A 257 -12.09 17.03 6.46
C VAL A 257 -11.25 16.30 7.49
N ARG A 258 -11.66 16.33 8.77
CA ARG A 258 -10.99 15.59 9.84
C ARG A 258 -10.94 14.10 9.54
N VAL A 259 -12.05 13.52 9.09
CA VAL A 259 -12.10 12.10 8.65
C VAL A 259 -11.11 11.86 7.51
N ALA A 260 -11.12 12.70 6.47
CA ALA A 260 -10.21 12.53 5.33
C ALA A 260 -8.72 12.60 5.73
N ILE A 261 -8.34 13.55 6.59
CA ILE A 261 -6.96 13.67 7.11
C ILE A 261 -6.57 12.44 7.90
N LEU A 262 -7.45 11.94 8.78
CA LEU A 262 -7.15 10.77 9.62
C LEU A 262 -7.00 9.49 8.81
N VAL A 263 -7.90 9.26 7.83
CA VAL A 263 -7.80 8.09 6.94
C VAL A 263 -6.50 8.12 6.15
N THR A 264 -6.13 9.29 5.60
CA THR A 264 -4.85 9.45 4.91
C THR A 264 -3.67 9.24 5.86
N GLY A 265 -3.72 9.78 7.07
CA GLY A 265 -2.69 9.61 8.08
C GLY A 265 -2.46 8.14 8.41
N ILE A 266 -3.53 7.37 8.63
CA ILE A 266 -3.45 5.92 8.86
C ILE A 266 -2.82 5.20 7.67
N PHE A 267 -3.27 5.49 6.45
CA PHE A 267 -2.69 4.89 5.24
C PHE A 267 -1.17 5.11 5.17
N LEU A 268 -0.73 6.35 5.37
CA LEU A 268 0.70 6.68 5.34
C LEU A 268 1.47 6.00 6.48
N LEU A 269 0.94 5.99 7.70
CA LEU A 269 1.58 5.36 8.85
C LEU A 269 1.73 3.85 8.66
N CYS A 270 0.72 3.19 8.09
CA CYS A 270 0.76 1.75 7.82
C CYS A 270 1.77 1.41 6.70
N TRP A 271 1.82 2.19 5.62
CA TRP A 271 2.65 1.86 4.45
C TRP A 271 4.10 2.39 4.52
N SER A 272 4.36 3.44 5.30
CA SER A 272 5.72 4.02 5.40
C SER A 272 6.80 3.01 5.79
N PRO A 273 6.60 2.13 6.81
CA PRO A 273 7.60 1.14 7.19
C PRO A 273 7.99 0.24 6.01
N TYR A 274 7.01 -0.23 5.22
CA TYR A 274 7.25 -1.08 4.06
C TYR A 274 8.07 -0.37 3.00
N HIS A 275 7.71 0.87 2.67
CA HIS A 275 8.46 1.66 1.69
C HIS A 275 9.90 1.93 2.13
N ILE A 276 10.13 2.20 3.41
CA ILE A 276 11.50 2.35 3.94
C ILE A 276 12.29 1.05 3.76
N VAL A 277 11.73 -0.09 4.18
CA VAL A 277 12.44 -1.38 4.12
C VAL A 277 12.68 -1.82 2.68
N ILE A 278 11.68 -1.75 1.78
CA ILE A 278 11.85 -2.14 0.38
C ILE A 278 12.83 -1.20 -0.35
N PHE A 279 12.92 0.07 0.04
CA PHE A 279 13.93 0.99 -0.48
C PHE A 279 15.33 0.55 -0.06
N LEU A 280 15.54 0.27 1.24
CA LEU A 280 16.82 -0.24 1.74
C LEU A 280 17.20 -1.56 1.06
N ASN A 281 16.26 -2.48 0.90
CA ASN A 281 16.47 -3.72 0.17
C ASN A 281 16.83 -3.50 -1.30
N THR A 282 16.31 -2.45 -1.93
CA THR A 282 16.66 -2.12 -3.31
C THR A 282 18.09 -1.60 -3.38
N LEU A 283 18.51 -0.75 -2.44
CA LEU A 283 19.89 -0.26 -2.36
C LEU A 283 20.90 -1.40 -2.14
N THR A 284 20.59 -2.36 -1.25
CA THR A 284 21.43 -3.54 -1.02
C THR A 284 21.59 -4.37 -2.30
N LYS A 285 20.48 -4.62 -3.03
CA LYS A 285 20.51 -5.40 -4.28
C LYS A 285 21.19 -4.68 -5.45
N LEU A 286 21.23 -3.34 -5.42
CA LEU A 286 22.00 -2.52 -6.36
C LEU A 286 23.47 -2.36 -5.95
N GLU A 287 23.94 -3.12 -4.97
CA GLU A 287 25.32 -3.11 -4.47
C GLU A 287 25.79 -1.72 -3.98
N ALA A 288 24.84 -0.88 -3.54
CA ALA A 288 25.16 0.43 -2.96
C ALA A 288 25.85 0.32 -1.58
N PHE A 289 25.73 -0.84 -0.94
CA PHE A 289 26.38 -1.20 0.33
C PHE A 289 27.09 -2.55 0.20
N THR A 290 28.05 -2.85 1.08
CA THR A 290 28.73 -4.14 1.12
C THR A 290 27.73 -5.27 1.37
N LYS A 291 27.76 -6.32 0.52
CA LYS A 291 26.91 -7.50 0.67
C LYS A 291 27.10 -8.15 2.04
N ASN A 292 26.01 -8.26 2.79
CA ASN A 292 25.97 -8.92 4.08
C ASN A 292 24.73 -9.82 4.12
N CYS A 293 24.94 -11.14 4.09
CA CYS A 293 23.84 -12.12 4.06
C CYS A 293 22.94 -12.03 5.30
N LEU A 294 23.47 -11.62 6.46
CA LEU A 294 22.65 -11.39 7.66
C LEU A 294 21.70 -10.20 7.45
N LEU A 295 22.16 -9.14 6.78
CA LEU A 295 21.35 -7.97 6.48
C LEU A 295 20.25 -8.30 5.46
N GLU A 296 20.55 -9.10 4.44
CA GLU A 296 19.54 -9.53 3.45
C GLU A 296 18.42 -10.37 4.08
N ASP A 297 18.76 -11.37 4.91
CA ASP A 297 17.76 -12.19 5.62
C ASP A 297 16.87 -11.36 6.57
N GLN A 298 17.48 -10.41 7.29
CA GLN A 298 16.75 -9.46 8.14
C GLN A 298 15.83 -8.55 7.33
N LEU A 299 16.26 -8.08 6.17
CA LEU A 299 15.45 -7.25 5.28
C LEU A 299 14.28 -8.02 4.70
N ASP A 300 14.46 -9.27 4.26
CA ASP A 300 13.36 -10.10 3.74
C ASP A 300 12.29 -10.35 4.80
N THR A 301 12.70 -10.64 6.03
CA THR A 301 11.77 -10.78 7.15
C THR A 301 11.10 -9.44 7.49
N ALA A 302 11.84 -8.33 7.47
CA ALA A 302 11.28 -7.00 7.69
C ALA A 302 10.28 -6.59 6.60
N ILE A 303 10.51 -6.95 5.32
CA ILE A 303 9.56 -6.71 4.21
C ILE A 303 8.25 -7.41 4.53
N MET A 304 8.28 -8.69 4.89
CA MET A 304 7.08 -9.46 5.22
C MET A 304 6.28 -8.82 6.37
N VAL A 305 6.96 -8.41 7.45
CA VAL A 305 6.31 -7.77 8.61
C VAL A 305 5.72 -6.42 8.26
N THR A 306 6.51 -5.57 7.60
CA THR A 306 6.08 -4.22 7.27
C THR A 306 4.99 -4.20 6.20
N GLU A 307 4.94 -5.20 5.31
CA GLU A 307 3.85 -5.39 4.36
C GLU A 307 2.54 -5.76 5.08
N ALA A 308 2.61 -6.70 6.03
CA ALA A 308 1.48 -7.01 6.89
C ALA A 308 0.98 -5.76 7.65
N ILE A 309 1.88 -4.92 8.17
CA ILE A 309 1.50 -3.62 8.75
C ILE A 309 0.81 -2.73 7.71
N GLY A 310 1.31 -2.65 6.47
CA GLY A 310 0.67 -1.94 5.36
C GLY A 310 -0.76 -2.40 5.10
N PHE A 311 -0.98 -3.72 5.11
CA PHE A 311 -2.31 -4.31 4.92
C PHE A 311 -3.29 -3.98 6.05
N THR A 312 -2.84 -3.71 7.28
CA THR A 312 -3.75 -3.34 8.40
C THR A 312 -4.61 -2.11 8.09
N HIS A 313 -4.17 -1.22 7.18
CA HIS A 313 -4.91 -0.01 6.81
C HIS A 313 -6.35 -0.34 6.33
N CYS A 314 -6.54 -1.48 5.65
CA CYS A 314 -7.85 -1.87 5.12
C CYS A 314 -8.85 -2.21 6.24
N CYS A 315 -8.36 -2.65 7.41
CA CYS A 315 -9.16 -2.96 8.59
C CYS A 315 -9.46 -1.71 9.43
N LEU A 316 -8.54 -0.74 9.44
CA LEU A 316 -8.66 0.49 10.22
C LEU A 316 -9.67 1.48 9.63
N ASN A 317 -9.90 1.43 8.31
CA ASN A 317 -10.83 2.32 7.62
C ASN A 317 -12.28 2.22 8.15
N PRO A 318 -12.94 1.04 8.20
CA PRO A 318 -14.27 0.90 8.81
C PRO A 318 -14.34 1.36 10.26
N ILE A 319 -13.31 1.04 11.07
CA ILE A 319 -13.22 1.46 12.48
C ILE A 319 -13.28 2.98 12.56
N LEU A 320 -12.46 3.68 11.77
CA LEU A 320 -12.46 5.13 11.72
C LEU A 320 -13.83 5.69 11.32
N TYR A 321 -14.49 5.11 10.32
CA TYR A 321 -15.83 5.55 9.91
C TYR A 321 -16.88 5.33 11.02
N ALA A 322 -16.82 4.22 11.74
CA ALA A 322 -17.73 3.90 12.83
C ALA A 322 -17.59 4.89 14.02
N PHE A 323 -16.38 5.34 14.34
CA PHE A 323 -16.16 6.25 15.46
C PHE A 323 -16.32 7.73 15.09
N ILE A 324 -15.90 8.13 13.88
CA ILE A 324 -15.76 9.55 13.50
C ILE A 324 -16.82 9.98 12.46
N GLY A 325 -17.32 9.05 11.66
CA GLY A 325 -18.29 9.30 10.60
C GLY A 325 -19.71 9.47 11.13
N VAL A 326 -20.10 10.70 11.47
CA VAL A 326 -21.46 11.01 11.96
C VAL A 326 -22.56 10.53 11.01
N LYS A 327 -22.43 10.81 9.71
CA LYS A 327 -23.41 10.36 8.71
C LYS A 327 -23.44 8.83 8.60
N PHE A 328 -22.26 8.20 8.55
CA PHE A 328 -22.12 6.75 8.47
C PHE A 328 -22.82 6.04 9.65
N ARG A 329 -22.61 6.55 10.88
CA ARG A 329 -23.29 6.03 12.08
C ARG A 329 -24.81 6.16 11.97
N ASN A 330 -25.31 7.32 11.55
CA ASN A 330 -26.75 7.54 11.40
C ASN A 330 -27.37 6.60 10.38
N ASP A 331 -26.68 6.38 9.25
CA ASP A 331 -27.10 5.45 8.20
C ASP A 331 -27.06 3.99 8.69
N PHE A 332 -26.05 3.62 9.48
CA PHE A 332 -25.98 2.31 10.14
C PHE A 332 -27.16 2.06 11.10
N PHE A 333 -27.48 3.00 11.98
CA PHE A 333 -28.61 2.85 12.90
C PHE A 333 -29.96 2.80 12.17
N ARG A 334 -30.12 3.51 11.04
CA ARG A 334 -31.31 3.36 10.19
C ARG A 334 -31.47 1.94 9.66
N ILE A 335 -30.38 1.31 9.22
CA ILE A 335 -30.43 -0.09 8.78
C ILE A 335 -30.79 -1.02 9.95
N LEU A 336 -30.22 -0.83 11.14
CA LEU A 336 -30.58 -1.62 12.31
C LEU A 336 -32.07 -1.48 12.67
N GLN A 337 -32.64 -0.29 12.53
CA GLN A 337 -34.06 -0.05 12.77
C GLN A 337 -34.93 -0.75 11.72
N GLU A 338 -34.55 -0.67 10.44
CA GLU A 338 -35.23 -1.37 9.35
C GLU A 338 -35.16 -2.91 9.48
N LEU A 339 -34.08 -3.44 10.05
CA LEU A 339 -33.91 -4.86 10.37
C LEU A 339 -34.64 -5.29 11.65
N GLY A 340 -35.28 -4.36 12.36
CA GLY A 340 -35.99 -4.62 13.63
C GLY A 340 -35.07 -4.83 14.83
N CYS A 341 -33.77 -4.51 14.72
CA CYS A 341 -32.81 -4.65 15.81
C CYS A 341 -32.93 -3.52 16.86
N ILE A 342 -33.47 -2.36 16.50
CA ILE A 342 -33.70 -1.22 17.41
C ILE A 342 -35.08 -0.58 17.17
N SER A 343 -35.67 0.01 18.21
CA SER A 343 -36.95 0.72 18.11
C SER A 343 -36.78 2.10 17.44
N GLN A 344 -37.88 2.63 16.91
CA GLN A 344 -37.90 3.97 16.31
C GLN A 344 -37.60 5.08 17.34
N GLU A 345 -37.97 4.87 18.60
CA GLU A 345 -37.69 5.79 19.72
C GLU A 345 -36.17 5.84 20.00
N THR A 346 -35.51 4.68 20.09
CA THR A 346 -34.06 4.59 20.28
C THR A 346 -33.29 5.26 19.12
N LEU A 347 -33.76 5.09 17.88
CA LEU A 347 -33.16 5.76 16.73
C LEU A 347 -33.27 7.29 16.84
N GLN A 348 -34.43 7.82 17.25
CA GLN A 348 -34.62 9.26 17.43
C GLN A 348 -33.70 9.82 18.50
N GLU A 349 -33.57 9.14 19.64
CA GLU A 349 -32.67 9.54 20.73
C GLU A 349 -31.20 9.61 20.27
N ILE A 350 -30.72 8.59 19.56
CA ILE A 350 -29.35 8.56 19.02
C ILE A 350 -29.10 9.70 18.03
N LEU A 351 -30.06 9.98 17.14
CA LEU A 351 -29.96 11.07 16.17
C LEU A 351 -29.96 12.45 16.87
N GLU A 352 -30.73 12.61 17.95
CA GLU A 352 -30.75 13.84 18.74
C GLU A 352 -29.44 14.09 19.49
N VAL A 353 -28.88 13.07 20.15
CA VAL A 353 -27.56 13.16 20.82
C VAL A 353 -26.49 13.56 19.81
N THR A 354 -26.52 12.94 18.64
CA THR A 354 -25.59 13.22 17.55
C THR A 354 -25.73 14.65 17.02
N ARG A 355 -26.97 15.18 16.97
CA ARG A 355 -27.27 16.57 16.59
C ARG A 355 -26.79 17.56 17.66
N LYS A 356 -27.06 17.30 18.95
CA LYS A 356 -26.61 18.15 20.07
C LYS A 356 -25.07 18.20 20.16
N GLY A 357 -24.38 17.07 20.00
CA GLY A 357 -22.91 17.03 19.90
C GLY A 357 -22.32 17.68 18.64
N SER A 358 -23.15 18.12 17.68
CA SER A 358 -22.74 18.97 16.55
C SER A 358 -23.10 20.46 16.73
N GLY A 359 -24.01 20.79 17.65
CA GLY A 359 -24.44 22.16 17.98
C GLY A 359 -23.78 22.76 19.23
N ILE A 360 -23.30 21.95 20.18
CA ILE A 360 -22.64 22.48 21.40
C ILE A 360 -21.30 23.18 21.08
N GLU A 361 -20.70 22.92 19.91
CA GLU A 361 -19.52 23.65 19.41
C GLU A 361 -19.87 25.02 18.78
N SER A 362 -21.16 25.37 18.63
CA SER A 362 -21.58 26.70 18.16
C SER A 362 -21.99 27.67 19.27
N ASP A 363 -22.26 27.20 20.49
CA ASP A 363 -22.83 28.04 21.54
C ASP A 363 -21.79 28.58 22.55
N ASN A 364 -20.53 28.14 22.48
CA ASN A 364 -19.46 28.64 23.36
C ASN A 364 -18.74 29.90 22.82
N THR A 365 -19.34 30.68 21.92
CA THR A 365 -18.75 31.97 21.47
C THR A 365 -19.76 33.12 21.32
N THR A 366 -20.89 33.06 22.02
CA THR A 366 -21.83 34.20 22.10
C THR A 366 -22.05 34.63 23.54
N SER A 367 -21.00 35.09 24.20
CA SER A 367 -21.15 35.83 25.47
C SER A 367 -19.88 36.61 25.87
N ILE A 368 -19.41 37.57 25.06
CA ILE A 368 -18.70 38.78 25.52
C ILE A 368 -18.99 39.87 24.45
N SER A 369 -20.12 40.58 24.49
CA SER A 369 -20.36 41.84 25.21
C SER A 369 -19.25 42.91 25.09
N THR A 370 -19.63 44.02 24.44
CA THR A 370 -19.19 45.42 24.69
C THR A 370 -17.91 45.95 24.03
N PHE A 371 -18.14 47.07 23.32
CA PHE A 371 -17.25 48.05 22.68
C PHE A 371 -16.74 47.77 21.27
#